data_AF-A0A661WIM5-F1
#
_entry.id   AF-A0A661WIM5-F1
#
_cell.length_a   1.000
_cell.length_b   1.000
_cell.length_c   1.000
_cell.angle_alpha   90.00
_cell.angle_beta   90.00
_cell.angle_gamma   90.00
#
_symmetry.space_group_name_H-M   'P 1'
#
loop_
_entity.id
_entity.type
_entity.pdbx_description
1 polymer ?
#
loop_
_entity_poly.entity_id
_entity_poly.type
_entity_poly.pdbx_seq_one_letter_code
_entity_poly.pdbx_strand_id
1 'polypeptide(L)'
;MSYDPIQFAKKYQLSLESARKDYPNQGTCGLEIELFLLDSDLRPLLTVGSGPSKKSFVDYLRKNHIPESVLWQTDLEAFQWMIEWGTNPYYSARGAIYEGRILEGVILNALHQAGQNYEEKLHLWHGNLPYLTAVDYDSIPGGWHLAKRRYIEKCVDMYGDTLSTAGNHTNISLPEPLLAWDFMHLPAAEREGFLLDNYKNDIYITATRLLRAFAPLFIATSAASPFKAEIRDGKPVVLITDHNSLRSQIFPKPAILDVPDIYRSHQDYIQISYDLVRRGARFGNNNWIPVRARSLEERVESLIDVTSDELERLYSRGLYAAGEAQPLDEMAHQIEIQNMLARVDLPMTRVEIRTDDGGNPLDLALANMTLKNLLTMRIYADKEFARAFRYDSEDIRLARQNETLAAQQGLRAEIANPFTGKPVKMRGFLRWTLEEIRPLAEALDQWEDLRPLTEMVAGAPNT
;
A
#
# COMPACT_ATOMS: atom_id res chain seq x y z
N MET A 1 7.65 -22.44 23.45
CA MET A 1 6.96 -21.83 24.62
C MET A 1 5.55 -21.50 24.19
N SER A 2 4.57 -21.64 25.08
CA SER A 2 3.21 -21.15 24.83
C SER A 2 3.24 -19.61 24.78
N TYR A 3 2.41 -19.01 23.92
CA TYR A 3 2.29 -17.56 23.80
C TYR A 3 1.76 -16.94 25.10
N ASP A 4 2.48 -15.96 25.65
CA ASP A 4 2.03 -15.12 26.77
C ASP A 4 1.93 -13.65 26.29
N PRO A 5 0.71 -13.08 26.17
CA PRO A 5 0.51 -11.72 25.69
C PRO A 5 1.14 -10.66 26.60
N ILE A 6 1.14 -10.87 27.91
CA ILE A 6 1.64 -9.90 28.90
C ILE A 6 3.17 -9.88 28.89
N GLN A 7 3.79 -11.06 28.85
CA GLN A 7 5.24 -11.15 28.75
C GLN A 7 5.75 -10.57 27.42
N PHE A 8 5.06 -10.87 26.31
CA PHE A 8 5.40 -10.30 25.02
C PHE A 8 5.23 -8.77 25.01
N ALA A 9 4.13 -8.23 25.54
CA ALA A 9 3.88 -6.79 25.60
C ALA A 9 5.01 -6.05 26.35
N LYS A 10 5.49 -6.58 27.48
CA LYS A 10 6.64 -6.01 28.21
C LYS A 10 7.91 -5.98 27.36
N LYS A 11 8.22 -7.09 26.67
CA LYS A 11 9.38 -7.16 25.76
C LYS A 11 9.26 -6.17 24.61
N TYR A 12 8.06 -6.04 24.04
CA TYR A 12 7.75 -5.11 22.97
C TYR A 12 7.85 -3.64 23.40
N GLN A 13 7.34 -3.29 24.59
CA GLN A 13 7.48 -1.95 25.14
C GLN A 13 8.95 -1.58 25.39
N LEU A 14 9.72 -2.49 25.97
CA LEU A 14 11.16 -2.28 26.20
C LEU A 14 11.92 -2.08 24.88
N SER A 15 11.58 -2.86 23.83
CA SER A 15 12.20 -2.70 22.52
C SER A 15 11.81 -1.40 21.84
N LEU A 16 10.57 -0.93 22.01
CA LEU A 16 10.14 0.40 21.56
C LEU A 16 10.89 1.53 22.27
N GLU A 17 11.10 1.42 23.58
CA GLU A 17 11.87 2.41 24.36
C GLU A 17 13.31 2.50 23.87
N SER A 18 13.96 1.34 23.65
CA SER A 18 15.30 1.29 23.04
C SER A 18 15.29 1.89 21.64
N ALA A 19 14.33 1.51 20.80
CA ALA A 19 14.24 1.98 19.42
C ALA A 19 14.05 3.50 19.34
N ARG A 20 13.19 4.09 20.18
CA ARG A 20 13.00 5.55 20.25
C ARG A 20 14.26 6.30 20.66
N LYS A 21 15.10 5.69 21.50
CA LYS A 21 16.36 6.28 21.96
C LYS A 21 17.43 6.20 20.87
N ASP A 22 17.57 5.04 20.26
CA ASP A 22 18.66 4.75 19.32
C ASP A 22 18.35 5.23 17.89
N TYR A 23 17.05 5.26 17.53
CA TYR A 23 16.54 5.60 16.20
C TYR A 23 15.31 6.53 16.27
N PRO A 24 15.44 7.75 16.82
CA PRO A 24 14.30 8.65 17.08
C PRO A 24 13.51 9.06 15.84
N ASN A 25 14.12 9.02 14.65
CA ASN A 25 13.49 9.40 13.38
C ASN A 25 12.92 8.20 12.60
N GLN A 26 12.94 7.00 13.19
CA GLN A 26 12.32 5.81 12.61
C GLN A 26 10.97 5.53 13.28
N GLY A 27 10.33 4.42 12.89
CA GLY A 27 9.05 4.01 13.44
C GLY A 27 8.62 2.64 12.96
N THR A 28 7.50 2.18 13.51
CA THR A 28 6.88 0.89 13.20
C THR A 28 5.57 1.02 12.42
N CYS A 29 5.13 2.25 12.20
CA CYS A 29 3.84 2.59 11.60
C CYS A 29 4.03 3.76 10.63
N GLY A 30 3.59 3.61 9.39
CA GLY A 30 3.52 4.67 8.40
C GLY A 30 2.23 4.58 7.59
N LEU A 31 1.82 5.69 6.99
CA LEU A 31 0.61 5.80 6.19
C LEU A 31 0.94 6.48 4.86
N GLU A 32 0.50 5.89 3.76
CA GLU A 32 0.43 6.55 2.45
C GLU A 32 -1.04 6.92 2.17
N ILE A 33 -1.28 8.13 1.68
CA ILE A 33 -2.61 8.66 1.35
C ILE A 33 -2.61 9.10 -0.10
N GLU A 34 -3.41 8.44 -0.92
CA GLU A 34 -3.67 8.85 -2.30
C GLU A 34 -4.96 9.68 -2.35
N LEU A 35 -4.95 10.77 -3.12
CA LEU A 35 -6.07 11.70 -3.24
C LEU A 35 -6.29 12.12 -4.68
N PHE A 36 -7.56 12.35 -5.05
CA PHE A 36 -7.91 13.06 -6.26
C PHE A 36 -8.09 14.55 -6.02
N LEU A 37 -7.66 15.36 -7.00
CA LEU A 37 -7.80 16.80 -7.07
C LEU A 37 -8.88 17.13 -8.11
N LEU A 38 -9.98 17.75 -7.68
CA LEU A 38 -11.16 17.96 -8.51
C LEU A 38 -11.56 19.44 -8.59
N ASP A 39 -12.23 19.82 -9.69
CA ASP A 39 -12.84 21.12 -9.92
C ASP A 39 -14.20 21.25 -9.22
N SER A 40 -14.88 22.39 -9.42
CA SER A 40 -16.18 22.68 -8.78
C SER A 40 -17.34 21.81 -9.29
N ASP A 41 -17.19 21.22 -10.47
CA ASP A 41 -18.10 20.25 -11.09
C ASP A 41 -17.67 18.79 -10.80
N LEU A 42 -16.69 18.59 -9.90
CA LEU A 42 -16.06 17.31 -9.55
C LEU A 42 -15.30 16.64 -10.71
N ARG A 43 -14.94 17.38 -11.75
CA ARG A 43 -14.07 16.87 -12.82
C ARG A 43 -12.62 16.85 -12.35
N PRO A 44 -11.79 15.89 -12.82
CA PRO A 44 -10.39 15.86 -12.40
C PRO A 44 -9.59 17.04 -12.95
N LEU A 45 -8.72 17.60 -12.11
CA LEU A 45 -7.84 18.70 -12.50
C LEU A 45 -6.67 18.17 -13.35
N LEU A 46 -6.67 18.54 -14.63
CA LEU A 46 -5.68 18.05 -15.60
C LEU A 46 -4.43 18.95 -15.63
N THR A 47 -4.54 20.11 -16.27
CA THR A 47 -3.41 20.99 -16.55
C THR A 47 -3.73 22.46 -16.34
N VAL A 48 -2.70 23.26 -16.04
CA VAL A 48 -2.76 24.73 -16.02
C VAL A 48 -1.87 25.31 -17.12
N GLY A 49 -2.22 26.51 -17.60
CA GLY A 49 -1.47 27.20 -18.66
C GLY A 49 -1.82 26.71 -20.06
N SER A 50 -1.11 27.21 -21.07
CA SER A 50 -1.38 26.93 -22.49
C SER A 50 -0.10 26.93 -23.31
N GLY A 51 -0.03 26.11 -24.36
CA GLY A 51 1.15 26.04 -25.22
C GLY A 51 2.41 25.64 -24.42
N PRO A 52 3.55 26.32 -24.61
CA PRO A 52 4.81 25.97 -23.92
C PRO A 52 4.78 26.10 -22.39
N SER A 53 3.81 26.80 -21.81
CA SER A 53 3.68 26.95 -20.35
C SER A 53 2.72 25.93 -19.72
N LYS A 54 2.11 25.04 -20.53
CA LYS A 54 1.20 24.00 -20.05
C LYS A 54 1.95 23.03 -19.15
N LYS A 55 1.43 22.78 -17.95
CA LYS A 55 1.94 21.80 -16.99
C LYS A 55 0.79 21.13 -16.24
N SER A 56 1.03 19.96 -15.68
CA SER A 56 0.04 19.25 -14.87
C SER A 56 -0.37 20.08 -13.64
N PHE A 57 -1.65 20.02 -13.26
CA PHE A 57 -2.15 20.78 -12.13
C PHE A 57 -1.46 20.38 -10.83
N VAL A 58 -1.24 19.07 -10.60
CA VAL A 58 -0.51 18.58 -9.42
C VAL A 58 0.92 19.14 -9.33
N ASP A 59 1.65 19.25 -10.45
CA ASP A 59 2.98 19.88 -10.49
C ASP A 59 2.91 21.37 -10.15
N TYR A 60 1.87 22.07 -10.61
CA TYR A 60 1.60 23.45 -10.22
C TYR A 60 1.30 23.56 -8.73
N LEU A 61 0.41 22.72 -8.19
CA LEU A 61 0.01 22.74 -6.79
C LEU A 61 1.21 22.52 -5.86
N ARG A 62 1.99 21.44 -6.10
CA ARG A 62 3.21 21.11 -5.34
C ARG A 62 4.23 22.23 -5.36
N LYS A 63 4.48 22.84 -6.53
CA LYS A 63 5.49 23.89 -6.66
C LYS A 63 5.09 25.23 -6.04
N ASN A 64 3.80 25.58 -6.01
CA ASN A 64 3.38 26.96 -5.72
C ASN A 64 2.60 27.10 -4.41
N HIS A 65 1.95 26.04 -3.92
CA HIS A 65 1.00 26.13 -2.81
C HIS A 65 1.26 25.12 -1.68
N ILE A 66 2.06 24.08 -1.92
CA ILE A 66 2.50 23.17 -0.86
C ILE A 66 3.69 23.79 -0.11
N PRO A 67 3.64 23.88 1.24
CA PRO A 67 4.77 24.41 2.02
C PRO A 67 6.03 23.57 1.88
N GLU A 68 7.19 24.22 1.77
CA GLU A 68 8.51 23.57 1.64
C GLU A 68 8.79 22.57 2.78
N SER A 69 8.32 22.86 4.00
CA SER A 69 8.54 22.01 5.18
C SER A 69 7.94 20.61 5.09
N VAL A 70 6.95 20.41 4.22
CA VAL A 70 6.25 19.12 4.01
C VAL A 70 6.29 18.66 2.56
N LEU A 71 6.96 19.40 1.67
CA LEU A 71 7.03 19.07 0.24
C LEU A 71 7.70 17.71 -0.01
N TRP A 72 8.64 17.33 0.84
CA TRP A 72 9.33 16.04 0.80
C TRP A 72 8.41 14.85 1.16
N GLN A 73 7.25 15.10 1.76
CA GLN A 73 6.27 14.08 2.15
C GLN A 73 5.21 13.82 1.07
N THR A 74 5.26 14.54 -0.05
CA THR A 74 4.29 14.37 -1.14
C THR A 74 5.00 14.04 -2.44
N ASP A 75 4.38 13.16 -3.21
CA ASP A 75 4.79 12.89 -4.59
C ASP A 75 3.62 12.89 -5.56
N LEU A 76 3.95 12.82 -6.85
CA LEU A 76 2.99 12.53 -7.89
C LEU A 76 2.48 11.09 -7.74
N GLU A 77 1.30 10.83 -8.26
CA GLU A 77 0.78 9.47 -8.42
C GLU A 77 0.57 9.18 -9.93
N ALA A 78 -0.18 8.14 -10.29
CA ALA A 78 -0.33 7.69 -11.68
C ALA A 78 -0.81 8.78 -12.67
N PHE A 79 -1.75 9.66 -12.26
CA PHE A 79 -2.42 10.62 -13.15
C PHE A 79 -2.36 12.07 -12.67
N GLN A 80 -2.55 13.03 -13.57
CA GLN A 80 -2.44 14.47 -13.34
C GLN A 80 -3.30 15.03 -12.20
N TRP A 81 -4.41 14.36 -11.93
CA TRP A 81 -5.36 14.71 -10.89
C TRP A 81 -5.12 13.92 -9.59
N MET A 82 -4.05 13.14 -9.50
CA MET A 82 -3.73 12.33 -8.33
C MET A 82 -2.48 12.87 -7.63
N ILE A 83 -2.48 12.78 -6.30
CA ILE A 83 -1.32 13.10 -5.46
C ILE A 83 -1.22 12.08 -4.34
N GLU A 84 0.02 11.70 -4.01
CA GLU A 84 0.34 10.80 -2.90
C GLU A 84 1.02 11.59 -1.77
N TRP A 85 0.73 11.20 -0.53
CA TRP A 85 1.40 11.68 0.68
C TRP A 85 1.87 10.51 1.52
N GLY A 86 3.12 10.57 2.00
CA GLY A 86 3.69 9.62 2.96
C GLY A 86 3.94 10.29 4.31
N THR A 87 3.47 9.67 5.39
CA THR A 87 3.80 10.13 6.74
C THR A 87 5.25 9.81 7.10
N ASN A 88 5.80 10.56 8.04
CA ASN A 88 6.93 10.08 8.84
C ASN A 88 6.61 8.69 9.42
N PRO A 89 7.62 7.84 9.63
CA PRO A 89 7.43 6.62 10.38
C PRO A 89 7.29 6.97 11.87
N TYR A 90 6.28 6.40 12.54
CA TYR A 90 6.04 6.58 13.98
C TYR A 90 6.08 5.26 14.73
N TYR A 91 6.55 5.29 15.98
CA TYR A 91 6.43 4.18 16.93
C TYR A 91 5.02 4.06 17.56
N SER A 92 3.99 4.57 16.88
CA SER A 92 2.59 4.47 17.30
C SER A 92 1.66 4.66 16.11
N ALA A 93 0.53 3.92 16.11
CA ALA A 93 -0.53 4.09 15.11
C ALA A 93 -1.10 5.53 15.12
N ARG A 94 -1.27 6.11 16.32
CA ARG A 94 -1.75 7.48 16.50
C ARG A 94 -0.90 8.51 15.77
N GLY A 95 0.42 8.43 15.89
CA GLY A 95 1.34 9.35 15.22
C GLY A 95 1.13 9.39 13.71
N ALA A 96 1.13 8.22 13.06
CA ALA A 96 0.93 8.11 11.62
C ALA A 96 -0.45 8.62 11.18
N ILE A 97 -1.52 8.22 11.87
CA ILE A 97 -2.89 8.65 11.52
C ILE A 97 -3.09 10.16 11.74
N TYR A 98 -2.53 10.72 12.80
CA TYR A 98 -2.66 12.14 13.11
C TYR A 98 -1.89 13.00 12.11
N GLU A 99 -0.66 12.62 11.77
CA GLU A 99 0.09 13.32 10.72
C GLU A 99 -0.63 13.21 9.38
N GLY A 100 -1.12 12.02 9.01
CA GLY A 100 -1.90 11.85 7.79
C GLY A 100 -3.09 12.83 7.69
N ARG A 101 -3.80 13.05 8.80
CA ARG A 101 -4.91 14.02 8.85
C ARG A 101 -4.44 15.48 8.74
N ILE A 102 -3.25 15.79 9.27
CA ILE A 102 -2.62 17.10 9.08
C ILE A 102 -2.26 17.31 7.60
N LEU A 103 -1.69 16.30 6.94
CA LEU A 103 -1.33 16.36 5.53
C LEU A 103 -2.56 16.56 4.62
N GLU A 104 -3.67 15.88 4.90
CA GLU A 104 -4.97 16.16 4.25
C GLU A 104 -5.40 17.63 4.45
N GLY A 105 -5.22 18.19 5.64
CA GLY A 105 -5.49 19.60 5.93
C GLY A 105 -4.57 20.56 5.17
N VAL A 106 -3.28 20.22 5.03
CA VAL A 106 -2.31 21.00 4.23
C VAL A 106 -2.80 21.10 2.79
N ILE A 107 -3.22 19.98 2.20
CA ILE A 107 -3.62 20.00 0.79
C ILE A 107 -4.98 20.68 0.57
N LEU A 108 -5.92 20.60 1.51
CA LEU A 108 -7.14 21.41 1.47
C LEU A 108 -6.84 22.91 1.43
N ASN A 109 -5.88 23.36 2.24
CA ASN A 109 -5.44 24.76 2.24
C ASN A 109 -4.74 25.14 0.94
N ALA A 110 -3.88 24.27 0.41
CA ALA A 110 -3.21 24.51 -0.86
C ALA A 110 -4.20 24.59 -2.04
N LEU A 111 -5.21 23.72 -2.07
CA LEU A 111 -6.29 23.77 -3.05
C LEU A 111 -7.14 25.02 -2.92
N HIS A 112 -7.42 25.47 -1.69
CA HIS A 112 -8.12 26.74 -1.46
C HIS A 112 -7.34 27.93 -2.03
N GLN A 113 -6.03 28.02 -1.76
CA GLN A 113 -5.17 29.08 -2.29
C GLN A 113 -5.03 29.01 -3.82
N ALA A 114 -4.87 27.81 -4.36
CA ALA A 114 -4.83 27.61 -5.81
C ALA A 114 -6.14 28.03 -6.47
N GLY A 115 -7.29 27.62 -5.90
CA GLY A 115 -8.62 27.96 -6.39
C GLY A 115 -8.91 29.47 -6.42
N GLN A 116 -8.38 30.23 -5.45
CA GLN A 116 -8.49 31.69 -5.44
C GLN A 116 -7.87 32.35 -6.70
N ASN A 117 -6.80 31.79 -7.26
CA ASN A 117 -6.18 32.31 -8.48
C ASN A 117 -7.03 32.11 -9.74
N TYR A 118 -7.99 31.17 -9.70
CA TYR A 118 -8.84 30.79 -10.83
C TYR A 118 -10.32 31.07 -10.56
N GLU A 119 -10.65 31.71 -9.44
CA GLU A 119 -12.03 31.92 -8.97
C GLU A 119 -12.85 30.62 -8.90
N GLU A 120 -12.19 29.51 -8.57
CA GLU A 120 -12.79 28.19 -8.56
C GLU A 120 -12.69 27.50 -7.19
N LYS A 121 -13.72 26.72 -6.85
CA LYS A 121 -13.71 25.88 -5.65
C LYS A 121 -13.17 24.50 -6.01
N LEU A 122 -11.98 24.19 -5.52
CA LEU A 122 -11.33 22.90 -5.73
C LEU A 122 -11.62 21.93 -4.58
N HIS A 123 -11.59 20.64 -4.89
CA HIS A 123 -12.02 19.57 -4.00
C HIS A 123 -11.01 18.43 -3.90
N LEU A 124 -11.04 17.73 -2.76
CA LEU A 124 -10.36 16.46 -2.55
C LEU A 124 -11.34 15.30 -2.56
N TRP A 125 -10.90 14.15 -3.05
CA TRP A 125 -11.72 12.95 -3.09
C TRP A 125 -10.88 11.67 -2.93
N HIS A 126 -11.49 10.62 -2.36
CA HIS A 126 -10.89 9.30 -2.16
C HIS A 126 -11.66 8.22 -2.93
N GLY A 127 -11.10 7.02 -3.05
CA GLY A 127 -11.77 5.87 -3.64
C GLY A 127 -11.77 5.92 -5.17
N ASN A 128 -12.91 6.23 -5.78
CA ASN A 128 -13.08 6.24 -7.24
C ASN A 128 -13.45 7.63 -7.71
N LEU A 129 -13.04 7.97 -8.94
CA LEU A 129 -13.43 9.22 -9.55
C LEU A 129 -14.96 9.37 -9.62
N PRO A 130 -15.51 10.51 -9.17
CA PRO A 130 -16.93 10.83 -9.31
C PRO A 130 -17.26 11.37 -10.71
N TYR A 131 -16.37 11.23 -11.68
CA TYR A 131 -16.56 11.71 -13.05
C TYR A 131 -15.98 10.71 -14.04
N LEU A 132 -16.65 10.51 -15.18
CA LEU A 132 -16.15 9.64 -16.24
C LEU A 132 -15.00 10.35 -16.95
N THR A 133 -13.81 9.80 -16.78
CA THR A 133 -12.56 10.39 -17.27
C THR A 133 -11.88 9.38 -18.18
N ALA A 134 -11.59 9.79 -19.41
CA ALA A 134 -10.75 9.00 -20.29
C ALA A 134 -9.32 9.00 -19.75
N VAL A 135 -8.70 7.82 -19.72
CA VAL A 135 -7.30 7.64 -19.29
C VAL A 135 -6.48 7.25 -20.51
N ASP A 136 -5.42 8.02 -20.75
CA ASP A 136 -4.46 7.83 -21.84
C ASP A 136 -3.06 8.33 -21.41
N TYR A 137 -2.11 8.37 -22.34
CA TYR A 137 -0.74 8.83 -22.04
C TYR A 137 -0.64 10.32 -21.73
N ASP A 138 -1.60 11.11 -22.21
CA ASP A 138 -1.69 12.54 -21.91
C ASP A 138 -2.26 12.79 -20.51
N SER A 139 -2.81 11.76 -19.87
CA SER A 139 -3.30 11.78 -18.48
C SER A 139 -2.16 11.64 -17.46
N ILE A 140 -0.96 11.22 -17.89
CA ILE A 140 0.20 11.02 -17.02
C ILE A 140 0.84 12.39 -16.68
N PRO A 141 1.22 12.65 -15.41
CA PRO A 141 1.90 13.88 -15.03
C PRO A 141 3.20 14.13 -15.81
N GLY A 142 3.46 15.39 -16.16
CA GLY A 142 4.70 15.78 -16.83
C GLY A 142 5.93 15.74 -15.93
N GLY A 143 5.75 15.87 -14.60
CA GLY A 143 6.84 15.82 -13.62
C GLY A 143 7.47 14.45 -13.40
N TRP A 144 6.92 13.36 -13.96
CA TRP A 144 7.52 12.04 -13.85
C TRP A 144 8.78 11.90 -14.71
N HIS A 145 9.81 11.28 -14.13
CA HIS A 145 10.98 10.81 -14.90
C HIS A 145 10.57 9.69 -15.88
N LEU A 146 11.37 9.51 -16.94
CA LEU A 146 11.00 8.66 -18.08
C LEU A 146 10.68 7.21 -17.70
N ALA A 147 11.43 6.62 -16.77
CA ALA A 147 11.23 5.24 -16.35
C ALA A 147 9.86 5.04 -15.67
N LYS A 148 9.48 5.93 -14.75
CA LYS A 148 8.14 5.90 -14.12
C LYS A 148 7.04 6.18 -15.15
N ARG A 149 7.27 7.11 -16.09
CA ARG A 149 6.33 7.37 -17.18
C ARG A 149 6.08 6.11 -18.03
N ARG A 150 7.13 5.45 -18.53
CA ARG A 150 7.01 4.20 -19.33
C ARG A 150 6.31 3.09 -18.56
N TYR A 151 6.59 2.97 -17.26
CA TYR A 151 5.90 2.04 -16.37
C TYR A 151 4.38 2.32 -16.34
N ILE A 152 3.97 3.58 -16.16
CA ILE A 152 2.56 3.98 -16.13
C ILE A 152 1.92 3.81 -17.52
N GLU A 153 2.61 4.16 -18.62
CA GLU A 153 2.13 3.95 -19.99
C GLU A 153 1.80 2.46 -20.23
N LYS A 154 2.70 1.55 -19.83
CA LYS A 154 2.43 0.10 -19.89
C LYS A 154 1.25 -0.32 -19.00
N CYS A 155 1.07 0.30 -17.85
CA CYS A 155 -0.11 0.06 -17.03
C CYS A 155 -1.39 0.54 -17.74
N VAL A 156 -1.38 1.72 -18.36
CA VAL A 156 -2.52 2.25 -19.13
C VAL A 156 -2.88 1.31 -20.28
N ASP A 157 -1.91 0.80 -21.03
CA ASP A 157 -2.13 -0.18 -22.09
C ASP A 157 -2.83 -1.47 -21.59
N MET A 158 -2.46 -1.91 -20.39
CA MET A 158 -2.96 -3.17 -19.82
C MET A 158 -4.31 -3.03 -19.11
N TYR A 159 -4.56 -1.90 -18.47
CA TYR A 159 -5.63 -1.74 -17.48
C TYR A 159 -6.53 -0.53 -17.70
N GLY A 160 -6.11 0.43 -18.53
CA GLY A 160 -6.90 1.61 -18.87
C GLY A 160 -7.37 2.42 -17.65
N ASP A 161 -8.66 2.75 -17.64
CA ASP A 161 -9.31 3.60 -16.64
C ASP A 161 -9.40 2.97 -15.24
N THR A 162 -9.32 1.64 -15.14
CA THR A 162 -9.38 0.92 -13.86
C THR A 162 -8.24 1.28 -12.90
N LEU A 163 -7.16 1.88 -13.40
CA LEU A 163 -6.05 2.41 -12.60
C LEU A 163 -6.41 3.67 -11.81
N SER A 164 -7.46 4.40 -12.20
CA SER A 164 -7.81 5.67 -11.59
C SER A 164 -8.63 5.46 -10.31
N THR A 165 -7.97 4.87 -9.30
CA THR A 165 -8.47 4.75 -7.93
C THR A 165 -7.47 5.33 -6.96
N ALA A 166 -7.94 5.95 -5.89
CA ALA A 166 -7.11 6.46 -4.80
C ALA A 166 -7.44 5.70 -3.52
N GLY A 167 -6.44 5.12 -2.86
CA GLY A 167 -6.61 4.51 -1.53
C GLY A 167 -5.45 4.80 -0.60
N ASN A 168 -5.56 4.29 0.62
CA ASN A 168 -4.51 4.45 1.62
C ASN A 168 -3.71 3.15 1.76
N HIS A 169 -2.41 3.28 2.00
CA HIS A 169 -1.55 2.14 2.35
C HIS A 169 -1.07 2.25 3.79
N THR A 170 -1.23 1.15 4.53
CA THR A 170 -0.72 1.01 5.89
C THR A 170 0.62 0.28 5.86
N ASN A 171 1.68 0.92 6.33
CA ASN A 171 3.02 0.36 6.44
C ASN A 171 3.32 -0.02 7.90
N ILE A 172 3.62 -1.30 8.16
CA ILE A 172 3.85 -1.81 9.52
C ILE A 172 5.14 -2.63 9.58
N SER A 173 5.95 -2.36 10.61
CA SER A 173 7.14 -3.13 10.95
C SER A 173 7.21 -3.42 12.45
N LEU A 174 8.20 -4.21 12.86
CA LEU A 174 8.50 -4.46 14.27
C LEU A 174 9.73 -3.66 14.71
N PRO A 175 9.87 -3.31 16.00
CA PRO A 175 11.04 -2.57 16.48
C PRO A 175 12.33 -3.35 16.17
N GLU A 176 13.33 -2.69 15.58
CA GLU A 176 14.61 -3.33 15.26
C GLU A 176 15.28 -4.00 16.49
N PRO A 177 15.27 -3.39 17.70
CA PRO A 177 15.80 -4.05 18.89
C PRO A 177 15.09 -5.36 19.23
N LEU A 178 13.78 -5.45 19.02
CA LEU A 178 13.02 -6.69 19.25
C LEU A 178 13.56 -7.83 18.40
N LEU A 179 13.74 -7.55 17.09
CA LEU A 179 14.21 -8.51 16.11
C LEU A 179 15.66 -8.92 16.39
N ALA A 180 16.52 -7.93 16.70
CA ALA A 180 17.91 -8.17 17.04
C ALA A 180 18.06 -9.00 18.32
N TRP A 181 17.29 -8.69 19.37
CA TRP A 181 17.32 -9.45 20.62
C TRP A 181 16.89 -10.89 20.37
N ASP A 182 15.73 -11.10 19.73
CA ASP A 182 15.22 -12.45 19.50
C ASP A 182 16.13 -13.26 18.58
N PHE A 183 16.70 -12.64 17.55
CA PHE A 183 17.72 -13.27 16.71
C PHE A 183 18.92 -13.74 17.53
N MET A 184 19.47 -12.88 18.40
CA MET A 184 20.64 -13.22 19.21
C MET A 184 20.37 -14.30 20.27
N HIS A 185 19.10 -14.52 20.64
CA HIS A 185 18.69 -15.57 21.58
C HIS A 185 18.33 -16.90 20.90
N LEU A 186 18.40 -16.98 19.56
CA LEU A 186 18.29 -18.27 18.87
C LEU A 186 19.45 -19.20 19.26
N PRO A 187 19.23 -20.53 19.30
CA PRO A 187 20.30 -21.51 19.46
C PRO A 187 21.43 -21.27 18.46
N ALA A 188 22.69 -21.49 18.87
CA ALA A 188 23.85 -21.22 18.00
C ALA A 188 23.76 -21.93 16.64
N ALA A 189 23.25 -23.17 16.61
CA ALA A 189 23.03 -23.94 15.39
C ALA A 189 21.97 -23.32 14.44
N GLU A 190 21.03 -22.54 14.96
CA GLU A 190 20.04 -21.82 14.15
C GLU A 190 20.56 -20.45 13.66
N ARG A 191 21.67 -19.96 14.23
CA ARG A 191 22.33 -18.70 13.82
C ARG A 191 23.51 -18.91 12.89
N GLU A 192 24.12 -20.09 12.90
CA GLU A 192 25.28 -20.39 12.08
C GLU A 192 24.95 -20.28 10.58
N GLY A 193 25.68 -19.42 9.86
CA GLY A 193 25.45 -19.15 8.44
C GLY A 193 24.21 -18.31 8.13
N PHE A 194 23.52 -17.77 9.15
CA PHE A 194 22.32 -16.94 9.00
C PHE A 194 22.58 -15.52 9.49
N LEU A 195 22.19 -14.51 8.72
CA LEU A 195 22.29 -13.11 9.13
C LEU A 195 20.95 -12.60 9.68
N LEU A 196 20.99 -11.49 10.42
CA LEU A 196 19.78 -10.84 10.92
C LEU A 196 18.80 -10.51 9.79
N ASP A 197 19.29 -10.11 8.62
CA ASP A 197 18.45 -9.84 7.45
C ASP A 197 17.70 -11.08 6.96
N ASN A 198 18.32 -12.27 7.01
CA ASN A 198 17.62 -13.52 6.68
C ASN A 198 16.48 -13.79 7.68
N TYR A 199 16.73 -13.56 8.96
CA TYR A 199 15.71 -13.68 10.01
C TYR A 199 14.55 -12.68 9.81
N LYS A 200 14.85 -11.43 9.45
CA LYS A 200 13.85 -10.40 9.12
C LYS A 200 13.02 -10.78 7.90
N ASN A 201 13.65 -11.33 6.86
CA ASN A 201 12.96 -11.83 5.67
C ASN A 201 11.91 -12.87 6.04
N ASP A 202 12.26 -13.89 6.82
CA ASP A 202 11.31 -14.93 7.22
C ASP A 202 10.13 -14.37 8.03
N ILE A 203 10.39 -13.39 8.90
CA ILE A 203 9.36 -12.70 9.68
C ILE A 203 8.41 -11.92 8.79
N TYR A 204 8.92 -11.08 7.90
CA TYR A 204 8.07 -10.21 7.09
C TYR A 204 7.35 -10.97 5.97
N ILE A 205 7.94 -12.03 5.42
CA ILE A 205 7.25 -12.96 4.53
C ILE A 205 6.12 -13.68 5.28
N THR A 206 6.41 -14.17 6.50
CA THR A 206 5.39 -14.79 7.36
C THR A 206 4.24 -13.82 7.69
N ALA A 207 4.56 -12.60 8.09
CA ALA A 207 3.58 -11.59 8.43
C ALA A 207 2.72 -11.24 7.20
N THR A 208 3.35 -11.05 6.04
CA THR A 208 2.64 -10.81 4.76
C THR A 208 1.68 -11.95 4.44
N ARG A 209 2.13 -13.20 4.53
CA ARG A 209 1.29 -14.38 4.33
C ARG A 209 0.09 -14.40 5.26
N LEU A 210 0.30 -14.20 6.56
CA LEU A 210 -0.76 -14.39 7.53
C LEU A 210 -1.72 -13.20 7.56
N LEU A 211 -1.25 -11.98 7.33
CA LEU A 211 -2.09 -10.78 7.16
C LEU A 211 -2.96 -10.87 5.90
N ARG A 212 -2.52 -11.59 4.85
CA ARG A 212 -3.34 -11.85 3.65
C ARG A 212 -4.70 -12.47 4.00
N ALA A 213 -4.76 -13.31 5.03
CA ALA A 213 -6.00 -13.93 5.51
C ALA A 213 -7.02 -12.90 6.05
N PHE A 214 -6.54 -11.75 6.52
CA PHE A 214 -7.35 -10.67 7.10
C PHE A 214 -7.67 -9.55 6.10
N ALA A 215 -7.11 -9.58 4.89
CA ALA A 215 -7.42 -8.61 3.82
C ALA A 215 -8.92 -8.34 3.61
N PRO A 216 -9.82 -9.36 3.55
CA PRO A 216 -11.25 -9.09 3.40
C PRO A 216 -11.86 -8.38 4.62
N LEU A 217 -11.30 -8.59 5.82
CA LEU A 217 -11.74 -7.86 7.01
C LEU A 217 -11.34 -6.39 6.91
N PHE A 218 -10.10 -6.09 6.51
CA PHE A 218 -9.61 -4.72 6.32
C PHE A 218 -10.47 -3.96 5.31
N ILE A 219 -10.75 -4.58 4.14
CA ILE A 219 -11.66 -4.02 3.13
C ILE A 219 -13.03 -3.71 3.75
N ALA A 220 -13.63 -4.66 4.49
CA ALA A 220 -14.97 -4.50 5.02
C ALA A 220 -15.08 -3.41 6.10
N THR A 221 -14.04 -3.20 6.91
CA THR A 221 -14.03 -2.20 7.97
C THR A 221 -13.64 -0.80 7.48
N SER A 222 -12.93 -0.69 6.35
CA SER A 222 -12.53 0.59 5.75
C SER A 222 -13.40 1.04 4.57
N ALA A 223 -14.26 0.17 4.02
CA ALA A 223 -15.02 0.45 2.80
C ALA A 223 -15.81 1.76 2.87
N ALA A 224 -15.50 2.69 1.96
CA ALA A 224 -16.02 4.06 1.96
C ALA A 224 -16.22 4.63 0.54
N SER A 225 -16.14 3.77 -0.49
CA SER A 225 -16.15 4.18 -1.89
C SER A 225 -17.31 3.59 -2.70
N PRO A 226 -18.59 3.80 -2.31
CA PRO A 226 -19.73 3.23 -3.03
C PRO A 226 -20.06 3.95 -4.34
N PHE A 227 -19.32 5.00 -4.70
CA PHE A 227 -19.66 5.93 -5.78
C PHE A 227 -19.16 5.45 -7.14
N LYS A 228 -20.02 5.57 -8.17
CA LYS A 228 -19.72 5.30 -9.58
C LYS A 228 -20.15 6.46 -10.46
N ALA A 229 -19.27 6.92 -11.34
CA ALA A 229 -19.62 7.85 -12.41
C ALA A 229 -20.35 7.13 -13.56
N GLU A 230 -21.39 7.75 -14.11
CA GLU A 230 -22.18 7.22 -15.23
C GLU A 230 -22.73 8.37 -16.10
N ILE A 231 -23.11 8.09 -17.36
CA ILE A 231 -23.93 9.00 -18.17
C ILE A 231 -25.36 8.48 -18.17
N ARG A 232 -26.32 9.31 -17.72
CA ARG A 232 -27.76 9.04 -17.81
C ARG A 232 -28.45 10.16 -18.57
N ASP A 233 -29.22 9.79 -19.60
CA ASP A 233 -29.91 10.74 -20.48
C ASP A 233 -28.99 11.84 -21.04
N GLY A 234 -27.75 11.46 -21.39
CA GLY A 234 -26.73 12.38 -21.92
C GLY A 234 -26.07 13.30 -20.89
N LYS A 235 -26.35 13.14 -19.59
CA LYS A 235 -25.75 13.93 -18.50
C LYS A 235 -24.84 13.09 -17.60
N PRO A 236 -23.70 13.63 -17.15
CA PRO A 236 -22.88 12.97 -16.14
C PRO A 236 -23.63 12.93 -14.80
N VAL A 237 -23.62 11.77 -14.14
CA VAL A 237 -24.20 11.55 -12.81
C VAL A 237 -23.25 10.73 -11.96
N VAL A 238 -23.34 10.92 -10.64
CA VAL A 238 -22.70 10.06 -9.64
C VAL A 238 -23.76 9.18 -9.00
N LEU A 239 -23.57 7.88 -9.07
CA LEU A 239 -24.45 6.89 -8.48
C LEU A 239 -23.85 6.34 -7.20
N ILE A 240 -24.69 6.15 -6.19
CA ILE A 240 -24.35 5.29 -5.06
C ILE A 240 -24.71 3.86 -5.49
N THR A 241 -23.71 2.99 -5.54
CA THR A 241 -23.87 1.58 -5.91
C THR A 241 -24.27 0.74 -4.71
N ASP A 242 -24.64 -0.52 -4.96
CA ASP A 242 -24.85 -1.51 -3.91
C ASP A 242 -23.53 -2.04 -3.30
N HIS A 243 -22.38 -1.64 -3.86
CA HIS A 243 -21.06 -2.00 -3.33
C HIS A 243 -20.67 -1.07 -2.19
N ASN A 244 -20.09 -1.63 -1.13
CA ASN A 244 -19.53 -0.80 -0.07
C ASN A 244 -18.16 -0.20 -0.45
N SER A 245 -17.33 -0.94 -1.19
CA SER A 245 -16.06 -0.48 -1.77
C SER A 245 -16.02 -0.81 -3.26
N LEU A 246 -16.37 0.15 -4.10
CA LEU A 246 -16.21 -0.01 -5.54
C LEU A 246 -14.73 0.07 -5.93
N ARG A 247 -13.89 0.79 -5.16
CA ARG A 247 -12.43 0.83 -5.40
C ARG A 247 -11.85 -0.56 -5.40
N SER A 248 -12.15 -1.32 -4.36
CA SER A 248 -11.70 -2.71 -4.25
C SER A 248 -12.29 -3.61 -5.33
N GLN A 249 -13.41 -3.26 -5.98
CA GLN A 249 -13.93 -4.04 -7.10
C GLN A 249 -13.22 -3.74 -8.42
N ILE A 250 -12.87 -2.46 -8.67
CA ILE A 250 -12.37 -2.04 -9.98
C ILE A 250 -10.86 -2.02 -10.07
N PHE A 251 -10.14 -1.75 -8.97
CA PHE A 251 -8.68 -1.65 -9.01
C PHE A 251 -8.06 -2.98 -9.50
N PRO A 252 -7.10 -2.94 -10.44
CA PRO A 252 -6.48 -4.12 -11.00
C PRO A 252 -5.86 -5.04 -9.93
N LYS A 253 -6.31 -6.31 -9.93
CA LYS A 253 -5.77 -7.39 -9.09
C LYS A 253 -5.41 -8.59 -9.96
N PRO A 254 -4.38 -8.48 -10.82
CA PRO A 254 -4.06 -9.50 -11.80
C PRO A 254 -3.64 -10.79 -11.10
N ALA A 255 -4.39 -11.87 -11.35
CA ALA A 255 -4.18 -13.17 -10.71
C ALA A 255 -2.79 -13.77 -10.96
N ILE A 256 -2.11 -13.33 -12.01
CA ILE A 256 -0.74 -13.73 -12.38
C ILE A 256 0.33 -13.14 -11.45
N LEU A 257 0.01 -12.14 -10.62
CA LEU A 257 0.95 -11.56 -9.64
C LEU A 257 0.77 -12.14 -8.24
N ASP A 258 -0.47 -12.35 -7.81
CA ASP A 258 -0.81 -12.93 -6.50
C ASP A 258 -0.84 -14.48 -6.56
N VAL A 259 0.21 -15.11 -7.08
CA VAL A 259 0.22 -16.56 -7.33
C VAL A 259 0.35 -17.39 -6.05
N PRO A 260 -0.14 -18.64 -6.03
CA PRO A 260 0.07 -19.55 -4.91
C PRO A 260 1.54 -19.68 -4.53
N ASP A 261 1.79 -19.95 -3.26
CA ASP A 261 3.10 -20.15 -2.64
C ASP A 261 4.05 -18.93 -2.62
N ILE A 262 3.76 -17.81 -3.30
CA ILE A 262 4.69 -16.65 -3.38
C ILE A 262 5.12 -16.11 -2.00
N TYR A 263 4.25 -16.17 -0.99
CA TYR A 263 4.58 -15.78 0.38
C TYR A 263 4.65 -16.97 1.36
N ARG A 264 4.75 -18.22 0.86
CA ARG A 264 4.86 -19.40 1.73
C ARG A 264 6.18 -19.43 2.50
N SER A 265 7.27 -18.99 1.88
CA SER A 265 8.59 -18.82 2.49
C SER A 265 9.39 -17.75 1.76
N HIS A 266 10.48 -17.25 2.35
CA HIS A 266 11.36 -16.30 1.65
C HIS A 266 11.97 -16.89 0.38
N GLN A 267 12.33 -18.17 0.40
CA GLN A 267 12.85 -18.85 -0.78
C GLN A 267 11.82 -18.91 -1.91
N ASP A 268 10.56 -19.22 -1.59
CA ASP A 268 9.47 -19.22 -2.57
C ASP A 268 9.26 -17.81 -3.14
N TYR A 269 9.29 -16.78 -2.29
CA TYR A 269 9.18 -15.39 -2.72
C TYR A 269 10.25 -15.01 -3.74
N ILE A 270 11.52 -15.31 -3.47
CA ILE A 270 12.63 -15.03 -4.40
C ILE A 270 12.43 -15.78 -5.71
N GLN A 271 12.24 -17.09 -5.65
CA GLN A 271 12.15 -17.94 -6.84
C GLN A 271 10.98 -17.56 -7.74
N ILE A 272 9.79 -17.36 -7.16
CA ILE A 272 8.57 -17.00 -7.89
C ILE A 272 8.67 -15.56 -8.41
N SER A 273 9.18 -14.63 -7.61
CA SER A 273 9.35 -13.24 -8.07
C SER A 273 10.33 -13.15 -9.25
N TYR A 274 11.42 -13.92 -9.22
CA TYR A 274 12.37 -14.00 -10.34
C TYR A 274 11.71 -14.51 -11.62
N ASP A 275 10.91 -15.57 -11.51
CA ASP A 275 10.15 -16.11 -12.63
C ASP A 275 9.13 -15.08 -13.18
N LEU A 276 8.39 -14.40 -12.30
CA LEU A 276 7.45 -13.34 -12.70
C LEU A 276 8.12 -12.17 -13.42
N VAL A 277 9.31 -11.75 -12.97
CA VAL A 277 10.11 -10.70 -13.63
C VAL A 277 10.58 -11.18 -15.00
N ARG A 278 11.16 -12.39 -15.09
CA ARG A 278 11.66 -12.96 -16.36
C ARG A 278 10.56 -13.18 -17.41
N ARG A 279 9.35 -13.52 -16.98
CA ARG A 279 8.17 -13.62 -17.87
C ARG A 279 7.57 -12.27 -18.25
N GLY A 280 8.08 -11.17 -17.70
CA GLY A 280 7.54 -9.82 -17.90
C GLY A 280 6.19 -9.57 -17.23
N ALA A 281 5.72 -10.50 -16.39
CA ALA A 281 4.48 -10.35 -15.63
C ALA A 281 4.65 -9.29 -14.53
N ARG A 282 5.76 -9.33 -13.79
CA ARG A 282 6.14 -8.31 -12.81
C ARG A 282 7.12 -7.32 -13.45
N PHE A 283 6.75 -6.05 -13.47
CA PHE A 283 7.54 -4.96 -14.03
C PHE A 283 7.30 -3.66 -13.26
N GLY A 284 8.33 -2.84 -13.08
CA GLY A 284 8.25 -1.64 -12.25
C GLY A 284 7.63 -1.92 -10.88
N ASN A 285 6.66 -1.09 -10.47
CA ASN A 285 5.99 -1.21 -9.19
C ASN A 285 4.63 -1.95 -9.27
N ASN A 286 4.37 -2.73 -10.34
CA ASN A 286 3.07 -3.36 -10.60
C ASN A 286 2.65 -4.49 -9.65
N ASN A 287 3.41 -4.78 -8.59
CA ASN A 287 3.09 -5.83 -7.62
C ASN A 287 1.86 -5.45 -6.77
N TRP A 288 0.68 -5.51 -7.39
CA TRP A 288 -0.61 -5.10 -6.85
C TRP A 288 -1.28 -6.27 -6.13
N ILE A 289 -0.73 -6.56 -4.96
CA ILE A 289 -1.26 -7.55 -4.02
C ILE A 289 -1.80 -6.78 -2.79
N PRO A 290 -2.96 -7.17 -2.23
CA PRO A 290 -3.58 -6.48 -1.09
C PRO A 290 -2.69 -6.35 0.15
N VAL A 291 -1.76 -7.29 0.35
CA VAL A 291 -0.75 -7.29 1.41
C VAL A 291 0.58 -7.70 0.79
N ARG A 292 1.64 -6.90 0.97
CA ARG A 292 2.96 -7.15 0.37
C ARG A 292 4.10 -6.93 1.34
N ALA A 293 5.14 -7.75 1.23
CA ALA A 293 6.42 -7.51 1.88
C ALA A 293 7.18 -6.39 1.14
N ARG A 294 7.84 -5.50 1.88
CA ARG A 294 8.56 -4.34 1.34
C ARG A 294 9.96 -4.21 1.94
N SER A 295 10.91 -3.87 1.08
CA SER A 295 12.26 -3.41 1.41
C SER A 295 12.31 -1.87 1.52
N LEU A 296 13.44 -1.31 1.99
CA LEU A 296 13.66 0.14 2.02
C LEU A 296 13.94 0.68 0.60
N GLU A 297 13.28 1.79 0.24
CA GLU A 297 13.19 2.36 -1.12
C GLU A 297 14.52 2.89 -1.69
N GLU A 298 15.42 3.41 -0.86
CA GLU A 298 16.55 4.25 -1.29
C GLU A 298 17.56 3.59 -2.24
N ARG A 299 17.59 2.26 -2.38
CA ARG A 299 18.65 1.56 -3.14
C ARG A 299 18.40 1.35 -4.63
N VAL A 300 17.19 1.58 -5.17
CA VAL A 300 16.91 1.18 -6.57
C VAL A 300 16.38 2.27 -7.49
N GLU A 301 15.80 3.35 -6.98
CA GLU A 301 15.45 4.48 -7.86
C GLU A 301 16.72 5.09 -8.49
N SER A 302 17.81 5.12 -7.73
CA SER A 302 19.15 5.51 -8.23
C SER A 302 19.75 4.59 -9.30
N LEU A 303 19.33 3.32 -9.37
CA LEU A 303 19.76 2.36 -10.42
C LEU A 303 18.84 2.38 -11.65
N ILE A 304 17.58 2.79 -11.49
CA ILE A 304 16.58 2.86 -12.57
C ILE A 304 16.73 4.14 -13.40
N ASP A 305 17.18 5.23 -12.80
CA ASP A 305 17.35 6.52 -13.49
C ASP A 305 18.43 6.53 -14.58
N VAL A 306 19.25 5.47 -14.68
CA VAL A 306 20.46 5.43 -15.51
C VAL A 306 20.26 4.79 -16.91
N THR A 307 19.13 4.16 -17.23
CA THR A 307 19.25 2.96 -18.09
C THR A 307 18.60 3.01 -19.48
N SER A 308 18.26 4.20 -20.00
CA SER A 308 17.90 4.35 -21.43
C SER A 308 18.45 5.65 -22.02
N ASP A 309 18.18 6.80 -21.40
CA ASP A 309 18.65 8.10 -21.90
C ASP A 309 20.15 8.31 -21.74
N GLU A 310 20.75 7.81 -20.65
CA GLU A 310 22.20 7.85 -20.49
C GLU A 310 22.87 6.88 -21.46
N LEU A 311 22.28 5.71 -21.72
CA LEU A 311 22.78 4.78 -22.75
C LEU A 311 22.69 5.40 -24.15
N GLU A 312 21.59 6.06 -24.50
CA GLU A 312 21.46 6.80 -25.75
C GLU A 312 22.50 7.93 -25.84
N ARG A 313 22.76 8.66 -24.75
CA ARG A 313 23.83 9.66 -24.65
C ARG A 313 25.23 9.05 -24.78
N LEU A 314 25.47 7.86 -24.22
CA LEU A 314 26.75 7.17 -24.28
C LEU A 314 27.03 6.63 -25.69
N TYR A 315 26.03 6.06 -26.35
CA TYR A 315 26.11 5.57 -27.73
C TYR A 315 26.21 6.72 -28.74
N SER A 316 25.42 7.79 -28.57
CA SER A 316 25.52 9.00 -29.43
C SER A 316 26.87 9.72 -29.31
N ARG A 317 27.58 9.54 -28.19
CA ARG A 317 28.96 10.01 -27.99
C ARG A 317 30.03 9.03 -28.48
N GLY A 318 29.64 7.87 -29.04
CA GLY A 318 30.55 6.86 -29.57
C GLY A 318 31.45 6.22 -28.51
N LEU A 319 31.04 6.26 -27.24
CA LEU A 319 31.82 5.73 -26.12
C LEU A 319 31.77 4.20 -26.02
N TYR A 320 30.87 3.56 -26.77
CA TYR A 320 30.77 2.11 -26.96
C TYR A 320 30.96 1.76 -28.44
N ALA A 321 31.79 0.76 -28.72
CA ALA A 321 32.23 0.42 -30.08
C ALA A 321 31.16 -0.34 -30.89
N ALA A 322 31.05 0.02 -32.16
CA ALA A 322 30.22 -0.65 -33.17
C ALA A 322 30.75 -2.07 -33.45
N GLY A 323 30.39 -3.02 -32.60
CA GLY A 323 30.78 -4.44 -32.71
C GLY A 323 30.00 -5.37 -31.77
N GLU A 324 29.39 -4.82 -30.72
CA GLU A 324 28.59 -5.55 -29.71
C GLU A 324 27.13 -5.05 -29.68
N ALA A 325 26.56 -4.71 -30.84
CA ALA A 325 25.25 -4.07 -30.89
C ALA A 325 24.12 -5.08 -30.62
N GLN A 326 23.81 -5.32 -29.34
CA GLN A 326 22.40 -5.51 -28.99
C GLN A 326 21.65 -4.21 -29.36
N PRO A 327 20.45 -4.28 -29.95
CA PRO A 327 19.60 -3.10 -30.12
C PRO A 327 19.47 -2.37 -28.77
N LEU A 328 19.55 -1.04 -28.76
CA LEU A 328 19.45 -0.22 -27.54
C LEU A 328 18.24 -0.59 -26.67
N ASP A 329 17.12 -0.92 -27.31
CA ASP A 329 15.89 -1.36 -26.65
C ASP A 329 16.05 -2.70 -25.91
N GLU A 330 16.83 -3.64 -26.47
CA GLU A 330 17.11 -4.92 -25.82
C GLU A 330 17.97 -4.75 -24.57
N MET A 331 19.00 -3.89 -24.64
CA MET A 331 19.84 -3.58 -23.49
C MET A 331 19.06 -2.82 -22.41
N ALA A 332 18.24 -1.84 -22.78
CA ALA A 332 17.37 -1.13 -21.83
C ALA A 332 16.43 -2.12 -21.12
N HIS A 333 15.81 -3.03 -21.86
CA HIS A 333 14.97 -4.08 -21.30
C HIS A 333 15.72 -5.03 -20.35
N GLN A 334 16.95 -5.43 -20.71
CA GLN A 334 17.77 -6.25 -19.83
C GLN A 334 18.10 -5.53 -18.52
N ILE A 335 18.38 -4.24 -18.56
CA ILE A 335 18.68 -3.48 -17.36
C ILE A 335 17.43 -3.32 -16.49
N GLU A 336 16.25 -3.08 -17.07
CA GLU A 336 14.99 -3.11 -16.33
C GLU A 336 14.80 -4.44 -15.59
N ILE A 337 15.06 -5.58 -16.25
CA ILE A 337 15.02 -6.90 -15.63
C ILE A 337 16.03 -6.99 -14.48
N GLN A 338 17.30 -6.60 -14.68
CA GLN A 338 18.32 -6.68 -13.63
C GLN A 338 17.97 -5.81 -12.42
N ASN A 339 17.48 -4.59 -12.65
CA ASN A 339 17.02 -3.70 -11.59
C ASN A 339 15.85 -4.30 -10.80
N MET A 340 14.92 -4.96 -11.49
CA MET A 340 13.81 -5.65 -10.84
C MET A 340 14.26 -6.88 -10.03
N LEU A 341 15.23 -7.65 -10.53
CA LEU A 341 15.80 -8.78 -9.79
C LEU A 341 16.55 -8.29 -8.53
N ALA A 342 17.36 -7.23 -8.66
CA ALA A 342 18.05 -6.62 -7.53
C ALA A 342 17.09 -6.12 -6.44
N ARG A 343 15.90 -5.61 -6.81
CA ARG A 343 14.84 -5.24 -5.85
C ARG A 343 14.31 -6.44 -5.08
N VAL A 344 14.18 -7.58 -5.75
CA VAL A 344 13.68 -8.81 -5.12
C VAL A 344 14.65 -9.30 -4.05
N ASP A 345 15.95 -9.10 -4.23
CA ASP A 345 17.00 -9.53 -3.30
C ASP A 345 17.18 -8.62 -2.08
N LEU A 346 16.55 -7.43 -2.07
CA LEU A 346 16.67 -6.52 -0.94
C LEU A 346 16.01 -7.11 0.31
N PRO A 347 16.66 -6.98 1.49
CA PRO A 347 16.07 -7.39 2.76
C PRO A 347 14.72 -6.72 3.02
N MET A 348 13.76 -7.51 3.47
CA MET A 348 12.44 -7.07 3.88
C MET A 348 12.53 -6.32 5.20
N THR A 349 11.75 -5.24 5.29
CA THR A 349 11.78 -4.31 6.42
C THR A 349 10.40 -4.02 6.99
N ARG A 350 9.34 -4.24 6.22
CA ARG A 350 7.96 -3.99 6.62
C ARG A 350 6.98 -4.81 5.80
N VAL A 351 5.73 -4.86 6.28
CA VAL A 351 4.56 -5.26 5.50
C VAL A 351 3.77 -4.02 5.15
N GLU A 352 3.32 -3.94 3.91
CA GLU A 352 2.41 -2.90 3.44
C GLU A 352 1.05 -3.51 3.09
N ILE A 353 -0.02 -2.89 3.59
CA ILE A 353 -1.41 -3.32 3.43
C ILE A 353 -2.16 -2.24 2.64
N ARG A 354 -2.74 -2.60 1.49
CA ARG A 354 -3.24 -1.67 0.45
C ARG A 354 -4.75 -1.68 0.26
N THR A 355 -5.47 -2.11 1.29
CA THR A 355 -6.89 -2.43 1.23
C THR A 355 -7.81 -1.26 1.56
N ASP A 356 -7.29 -0.16 2.10
CA ASP A 356 -8.11 0.93 2.60
C ASP A 356 -8.58 1.86 1.48
N ASP A 357 -9.85 2.26 1.53
CA ASP A 357 -10.42 3.20 0.56
C ASP A 357 -10.01 4.66 0.80
N GLY A 358 -9.60 5.01 2.02
CA GLY A 358 -9.44 6.40 2.47
C GLY A 358 -10.76 7.04 2.91
N GLY A 359 -10.72 8.29 3.36
CA GLY A 359 -11.92 9.06 3.73
C GLY A 359 -12.64 8.63 5.02
N ASN A 360 -12.13 7.64 5.77
CA ASN A 360 -12.76 7.23 7.03
C ASN A 360 -12.62 8.31 8.13
N PRO A 361 -13.57 8.38 9.09
CA PRO A 361 -13.42 9.15 10.33
C PRO A 361 -12.09 8.84 11.04
N LEU A 362 -11.56 9.83 11.77
CA LEU A 362 -10.24 9.76 12.40
C LEU A 362 -10.09 8.56 13.34
N ASP A 363 -11.10 8.33 14.17
CA ASP A 363 -11.13 7.23 15.14
C ASP A 363 -11.20 5.86 14.44
N LEU A 364 -11.95 5.73 13.35
CA LEU A 364 -11.97 4.51 12.56
C LEU A 364 -10.65 4.26 11.84
N ALA A 365 -10.03 5.29 11.25
CA ALA A 365 -8.71 5.17 10.65
C ALA A 365 -7.66 4.71 11.67
N LEU A 366 -7.71 5.26 12.89
CA LEU A 366 -6.90 4.82 14.02
C LEU A 366 -7.18 3.37 14.40
N ALA A 367 -8.45 2.99 14.53
CA ALA A 367 -8.83 1.63 14.90
C ALA A 367 -8.32 0.59 13.88
N ASN A 368 -8.45 0.88 12.59
CA ASN A 368 -7.95 0.01 11.51
C ASN A 368 -6.42 -0.11 11.54
N MET A 369 -5.69 1.00 11.72
CA MET A 369 -4.23 0.99 11.86
C MET A 369 -3.78 0.17 13.08
N THR A 370 -4.42 0.40 14.22
CA THR A 370 -4.12 -0.31 15.48
C THR A 370 -4.41 -1.80 15.35
N LEU A 371 -5.52 -2.21 14.73
CA LEU A 371 -5.83 -3.61 14.47
C LEU A 371 -4.72 -4.29 13.65
N LYS A 372 -4.30 -3.69 12.53
CA LYS A 372 -3.25 -4.23 11.66
C LYS A 372 -1.91 -4.34 12.39
N ASN A 373 -1.59 -3.36 13.24
CA ASN A 373 -0.37 -3.35 14.04
C ASN A 373 -0.39 -4.49 15.10
N LEU A 374 -1.50 -4.62 15.83
CA LEU A 374 -1.68 -5.69 16.82
C LEU A 374 -1.68 -7.09 16.19
N LEU A 375 -2.26 -7.26 15.00
CA LEU A 375 -2.19 -8.52 14.25
C LEU A 375 -0.75 -8.86 13.86
N THR A 376 0.02 -7.89 13.36
CA THR A 376 1.46 -8.08 13.07
C THR A 376 2.23 -8.52 14.31
N MET A 377 1.99 -7.87 15.44
CA MET A 377 2.60 -8.24 16.73
C MET A 377 2.19 -9.65 17.17
N ARG A 378 0.89 -9.99 17.06
CA ARG A 378 0.39 -11.32 17.45
C ARG A 378 0.98 -12.43 16.59
N ILE A 379 1.04 -12.21 15.27
CA ILE A 379 1.66 -13.14 14.31
C ILE A 379 3.13 -13.41 14.66
N TYR A 380 3.86 -12.38 15.09
CA TYR A 380 5.25 -12.52 15.51
C TYR A 380 5.39 -13.25 16.85
N ALA A 381 4.56 -12.88 17.83
CA ALA A 381 4.65 -13.37 19.19
C ALA A 381 4.19 -14.84 19.35
N ASP A 382 3.20 -15.26 18.57
CA ASP A 382 2.60 -16.58 18.62
C ASP A 382 2.89 -17.36 17.34
N LYS A 383 3.73 -18.39 17.44
CA LYS A 383 4.13 -19.21 16.30
C LYS A 383 2.97 -19.99 15.68
N GLU A 384 1.87 -20.24 16.40
CA GLU A 384 0.73 -21.01 15.92
C GLU A 384 -0.40 -20.15 15.35
N PHE A 385 -0.42 -18.85 15.69
CA PHE A 385 -1.52 -17.96 15.31
C PHE A 385 -1.68 -17.87 13.79
N ALA A 386 -2.91 -18.09 13.32
CA ALA A 386 -3.33 -18.03 11.92
C ALA A 386 -2.59 -18.98 10.94
N ARG A 387 -1.74 -19.90 11.42
CA ARG A 387 -0.87 -20.75 10.58
C ARG A 387 -1.60 -21.72 9.65
N ALA A 388 -2.89 -21.94 9.87
CA ALA A 388 -3.73 -22.70 8.95
C ALA A 388 -3.79 -22.06 7.54
N PHE A 389 -3.51 -20.75 7.42
CA PHE A 389 -3.38 -20.07 6.13
C PHE A 389 -1.97 -20.29 5.55
N ARG A 390 -1.88 -21.19 4.56
CA ARG A 390 -0.65 -21.69 3.94
C ARG A 390 -0.18 -20.85 2.75
N TYR A 391 -1.07 -20.06 2.16
CA TYR A 391 -0.86 -19.34 0.88
C TYR A 391 -0.86 -20.28 -0.34
N ASP A 392 -1.49 -21.44 -0.25
CA ASP A 392 -1.59 -22.34 -1.41
C ASP A 392 -2.72 -21.94 -2.37
N SER A 393 -2.93 -22.75 -3.41
CA SER A 393 -3.95 -22.50 -4.43
C SER A 393 -5.37 -22.40 -3.87
N GLU A 394 -5.69 -23.15 -2.81
CA GLU A 394 -7.01 -23.11 -2.20
C GLU A 394 -7.19 -21.82 -1.40
N ASP A 395 -6.21 -21.50 -0.56
CA ASP A 395 -6.24 -20.31 0.30
C ASP A 395 -6.33 -19.03 -0.52
N ILE A 396 -5.56 -18.91 -1.61
CA ILE A 396 -5.56 -17.72 -2.47
C ILE A 396 -6.85 -17.59 -3.26
N ARG A 397 -7.43 -18.70 -3.71
CA ARG A 397 -8.75 -18.67 -4.35
C ARG A 397 -9.81 -18.17 -3.37
N LEU A 398 -9.82 -18.70 -2.13
CA LEU A 398 -10.77 -18.29 -1.10
C LEU A 398 -10.55 -16.83 -0.66
N ALA A 399 -9.30 -16.40 -0.51
CA ALA A 399 -8.97 -15.03 -0.14
C ALA A 399 -9.51 -14.02 -1.15
N ARG A 400 -9.29 -14.24 -2.45
CA ARG A 400 -9.82 -13.37 -3.53
C ARG A 400 -11.35 -13.34 -3.57
N GLN A 401 -11.99 -14.49 -3.34
CA GLN A 401 -13.44 -14.56 -3.24
C GLN A 401 -13.95 -13.75 -2.04
N ASN A 402 -13.32 -13.91 -0.88
CA ASN A 402 -13.68 -13.19 0.33
C ASN A 402 -13.49 -11.67 0.18
N GLU A 403 -12.43 -11.23 -0.50
CA GLU A 403 -12.20 -9.81 -0.79
C GLU A 403 -13.28 -9.22 -1.69
N THR A 404 -13.71 -10.00 -2.68
CA THR A 404 -14.80 -9.61 -3.58
C THR A 404 -16.09 -9.45 -2.77
N LEU A 405 -16.41 -10.42 -1.92
CA LEU A 405 -17.60 -10.38 -1.06
C LEU A 405 -17.54 -9.24 -0.03
N ALA A 406 -16.37 -8.99 0.55
CA ALA A 406 -16.13 -7.89 1.49
C ALA A 406 -16.33 -6.53 0.82
N ALA A 407 -15.79 -6.33 -0.38
CA ALA A 407 -15.98 -5.08 -1.12
C ALA A 407 -17.43 -4.87 -1.56
N GLN A 408 -18.15 -5.94 -1.90
CA GLN A 408 -19.56 -5.86 -2.28
C GLN A 408 -20.49 -5.61 -1.09
N GLN A 409 -20.34 -6.39 -0.01
CA GLN A 409 -21.34 -6.46 1.07
C GLN A 409 -20.83 -5.90 2.42
N GLY A 410 -19.54 -5.56 2.51
CA GLY A 410 -18.85 -5.09 3.72
C GLY A 410 -19.10 -5.99 4.92
N LEU A 411 -19.49 -5.39 6.04
CA LEU A 411 -19.79 -6.10 7.29
C LEU A 411 -20.97 -7.09 7.19
N ARG A 412 -21.79 -7.03 6.13
CA ARG A 412 -22.89 -7.98 5.89
C ARG A 412 -22.44 -9.24 5.16
N ALA A 413 -21.21 -9.26 4.62
CA ALA A 413 -20.70 -10.38 3.85
C ALA A 413 -20.71 -11.69 4.66
N GLU A 414 -21.01 -12.80 3.99
CA GLU A 414 -20.68 -14.14 4.44
C GLU A 414 -19.48 -14.62 3.65
N ILE A 415 -18.37 -14.89 4.34
CA ILE A 415 -17.10 -15.30 3.73
C ILE A 415 -16.79 -16.75 4.09
N ALA A 416 -15.85 -17.37 3.37
CA ALA A 416 -15.22 -18.59 3.85
C ALA A 416 -14.19 -18.23 4.92
N ASN A 417 -14.30 -18.78 6.13
CA ASN A 417 -13.33 -18.56 7.20
C ASN A 417 -11.92 -18.94 6.70
N PRO A 418 -10.94 -18.01 6.71
CA PRO A 418 -9.61 -18.26 6.12
C PRO A 418 -8.82 -19.42 6.73
N PHE A 419 -9.21 -19.91 7.90
CA PHE A 419 -8.48 -20.94 8.65
C PHE A 419 -9.18 -22.30 8.65
N THR A 420 -10.45 -22.35 8.25
CA THR A 420 -11.27 -23.57 8.31
C THR A 420 -12.07 -23.85 7.04
N GLY A 421 -12.17 -22.89 6.12
CA GLY A 421 -13.01 -22.96 4.91
C GLY A 421 -14.52 -22.89 5.17
N LYS A 422 -14.97 -22.92 6.43
CA LYS A 422 -16.40 -22.91 6.78
C LYS A 422 -17.00 -21.51 6.61
N PRO A 423 -18.29 -21.38 6.23
CA PRO A 423 -18.95 -20.08 6.16
C PRO A 423 -18.93 -19.34 7.51
N VAL A 424 -18.65 -18.03 7.48
CA VAL A 424 -18.69 -17.15 8.63
C VAL A 424 -19.15 -15.75 8.21
N LYS A 425 -19.99 -15.10 9.04
CA LYS A 425 -20.35 -13.69 8.81
C LYS A 425 -19.16 -12.79 9.09
N MET A 426 -18.97 -11.74 8.30
CA MET A 426 -17.85 -10.80 8.48
C MET A 426 -17.78 -10.21 9.89
N ARG A 427 -18.92 -9.81 10.49
CA ARG A 427 -18.96 -9.37 11.91
C ARG A 427 -18.57 -10.47 12.90
N GLY A 428 -18.86 -11.73 12.59
CA GLY A 428 -18.42 -12.87 13.39
C GLY A 428 -16.90 -13.08 13.29
N PHE A 429 -16.33 -12.92 12.11
CA PHE A 429 -14.88 -12.96 11.91
C PHE A 429 -14.17 -11.77 12.59
N LEU A 430 -14.72 -10.56 12.51
CA LEU A 430 -14.23 -9.39 13.25
C LEU A 430 -14.26 -9.62 14.76
N ARG A 431 -15.37 -10.17 15.30
CA ARG A 431 -15.49 -10.50 16.73
C ARG A 431 -14.38 -11.44 17.18
N TRP A 432 -14.23 -12.56 16.48
CA TRP A 432 -13.16 -13.52 16.78
C TRP A 432 -11.78 -12.86 16.72
N THR A 433 -11.53 -12.04 15.69
CA THR A 433 -10.24 -11.33 15.53
C THR A 433 -9.97 -10.41 16.72
N LEU A 434 -10.96 -9.63 17.16
CA LEU A 434 -10.85 -8.73 18.32
C LEU A 434 -10.65 -9.51 19.62
N GLU A 435 -11.30 -10.66 19.79
CA GLU A 435 -11.10 -11.53 20.96
C GLU A 435 -9.67 -12.09 21.03
N GLU A 436 -9.10 -12.51 19.89
CA GLU A 436 -7.74 -13.05 19.83
C GLU A 436 -6.65 -12.01 20.13
N ILE A 437 -6.85 -10.75 19.72
CA ILE A 437 -5.88 -9.67 19.94
C ILE A 437 -6.12 -8.89 21.24
N ARG A 438 -7.28 -9.04 21.88
CA ARG A 438 -7.65 -8.28 23.09
C ARG A 438 -6.63 -8.37 24.22
N PRO A 439 -6.13 -9.56 24.63
CA PRO A 439 -5.16 -9.64 25.73
C PRO A 439 -3.88 -8.83 25.46
N LEU A 440 -3.42 -8.82 24.20
CA LEU A 440 -2.26 -8.04 23.79
C LEU A 440 -2.58 -6.54 23.76
N ALA A 441 -3.74 -6.16 23.24
CA ALA A 441 -4.20 -4.78 23.17
C ALA A 441 -4.35 -4.16 24.57
N GLU A 442 -4.93 -4.90 25.53
CA GLU A 442 -5.06 -4.47 26.93
C GLU A 442 -3.68 -4.33 27.59
N ALA A 443 -2.76 -5.28 27.36
CA ALA A 443 -1.41 -5.23 27.89
C ALA A 443 -0.57 -4.06 27.33
N LEU A 444 -0.93 -3.55 26.14
CA LEU A 444 -0.28 -2.42 25.48
C LEU A 444 -1.04 -1.08 25.66
N ASP A 445 -2.16 -1.07 26.39
CA ASP A 445 -3.05 0.09 26.55
C ASP A 445 -3.58 0.65 25.20
N GLN A 446 -3.92 -0.25 24.27
CA GLN A 446 -4.40 0.05 22.92
C GLN A 446 -5.84 -0.41 22.66
N TRP A 447 -6.51 -1.01 23.64
CA TRP A 447 -7.87 -1.53 23.45
C TRP A 447 -8.89 -0.44 23.13
N GLU A 448 -8.77 0.74 23.75
CA GLU A 448 -9.68 1.86 23.51
C GLU A 448 -9.60 2.40 22.08
N ASP A 449 -8.44 2.28 21.41
CA ASP A 449 -8.30 2.67 20.00
C ASP A 449 -9.15 1.80 19.07
N LEU A 450 -9.53 0.59 19.51
CA LEU A 450 -10.33 -0.36 18.73
C LEU A 450 -11.84 -0.15 18.90
N ARG A 451 -12.29 0.84 19.67
CA ARG A 451 -13.72 1.07 19.96
C ARG A 451 -14.62 1.10 18.71
N PRO A 452 -14.28 1.81 17.61
CA PRO A 452 -15.11 1.77 16.40
C PRO A 452 -15.33 0.35 15.86
N LEU A 453 -14.33 -0.52 15.97
CA LEU A 453 -14.44 -1.91 15.51
C LEU A 453 -15.27 -2.78 16.46
N THR A 454 -15.23 -2.53 17.77
CA THR A 454 -16.09 -3.23 18.73
C THR A 454 -17.57 -2.84 18.55
N GLU A 455 -17.84 -1.57 18.24
CA GLU A 455 -19.17 -1.08 17.86
C GLU A 455 -19.66 -1.73 16.55
N MET A 456 -18.78 -1.92 15.57
CA MET A 456 -19.07 -2.71 14.37
C MET A 456 -19.29 -4.19 14.65
N VAL A 457 -18.83 -4.76 15.76
CA VAL A 457 -19.27 -6.11 16.16
C VAL A 457 -20.72 -6.08 16.67
N ALA A 458 -21.12 -4.98 17.30
CA ALA A 458 -22.45 -4.80 17.91
C ALA A 458 -23.55 -4.35 16.92
N GLY A 459 -23.19 -3.92 15.72
CA GLY A 459 -24.18 -3.55 14.68
C GLY A 459 -23.95 -2.20 14.03
N ALA A 460 -23.00 -1.38 14.51
CA ALA A 460 -22.69 -0.08 13.92
C ALA A 460 -22.25 -0.22 12.45
N PRO A 461 -22.52 0.80 11.61
CA PRO A 461 -21.98 0.88 10.25
C PRO A 461 -20.47 1.18 10.29
N ASN A 462 -19.81 1.02 9.14
CA ASN A 462 -18.40 1.38 8.95
C ASN A 462 -18.20 2.81 8.44
N THR A 463 -19.16 3.38 7.71
CA THR A 463 -19.16 4.78 7.25
C THR A 463 -20.58 5.28 7.06
#